data_AF-A0A1A5J615-F1
#
_entry.id   AF-A0A1A5J615-F1
#
_cell.length_a   1.000
_cell.length_b   1.000
_cell.length_c   1.000
_cell.angle_alpha   90.00
_cell.angle_beta   90.00
_cell.angle_gamma   90.00
#
_symmetry.space_group_name_H-M   'P 1'
#
loop_
_entity.id
_entity.type
_entity.pdbx_description
1 polymer ?
#
loop_
_entity_poly.entity_id
_entity_poly.type
_entity_poly.pdbx_seq_one_letter_code
_entity_poly.pdbx_strand_id
1 'polypeptide(L)'
;MSKPALGAGNVEIELDGETVVLRPSLMAAQAISRQSGGISSAVRSVGNYDFDVIVSVVTLGLGATGQEAKAIPEKVWRTGLTDLIGPVSTYLTIIANGGRPMSGGEEAADPQKKE
;
A
#
# COMPACT_ATOMS: atom_id res chain seq x y z
N MET A 1 -22.02 -5.41 13.25
CA MET A 1 -20.84 -5.42 12.36
C MET A 1 -21.18 -4.55 11.15
N SER A 2 -20.65 -3.33 11.10
CA SER A 2 -20.92 -2.42 9.97
C SER A 2 -20.36 -3.03 8.68
N LYS A 3 -21.11 -2.93 7.57
CA LYS A 3 -20.67 -3.41 6.26
C LYS A 3 -19.43 -2.61 5.86
N PRO A 4 -18.30 -3.25 5.48
CA PRO A 4 -17.11 -2.51 5.08
C PRO A 4 -17.44 -1.59 3.90
N ALA A 5 -17.17 -0.29 4.06
CA ALA A 5 -17.34 0.70 3.01
C ALA A 5 -16.35 0.42 1.87
N LEU A 6 -16.77 0.67 0.63
CA LEU A 6 -15.87 0.63 -0.53
C LEU A 6 -14.72 1.60 -0.29
N GLY A 7 -13.48 1.15 -0.44
CA GLY A 7 -12.28 1.98 -0.24
C GLY A 7 -11.82 2.13 1.23
N ALA A 8 -12.47 1.49 2.21
CA ALA A 8 -12.06 1.57 3.62
C ALA A 8 -10.64 1.03 3.89
N GLY A 9 -10.05 0.28 2.96
CA GLY A 9 -8.66 -0.21 3.04
C GLY A 9 -7.68 0.56 2.17
N ASN A 10 -8.08 1.69 1.57
CA ASN A 10 -7.16 2.51 0.80
C ASN A 10 -6.12 3.17 1.72
N VAL A 11 -4.90 3.32 1.22
CA VAL A 11 -3.82 4.00 1.94
C VAL A 11 -3.28 5.12 1.07
N GLU A 12 -3.33 6.34 1.58
CA GLU A 12 -2.70 7.50 0.95
C GLU A 12 -1.20 7.53 1.28
N ILE A 13 -0.38 7.82 0.27
CA ILE A 13 1.06 7.99 0.41
C ILE A 13 1.51 9.23 -0.36
N GLU A 14 2.55 9.89 0.13
CA GLU A 14 3.31 10.87 -0.65
C GLU A 14 4.34 10.13 -1.49
N LEU A 15 4.33 10.37 -2.81
CA LEU A 15 5.24 9.73 -3.76
C LEU A 15 5.71 10.77 -4.79
N ASP A 16 7.00 11.14 -4.71
CA ASP A 16 7.63 12.20 -5.52
C ASP A 16 6.89 13.55 -5.41
N GLY A 17 6.39 13.86 -4.21
CA GLY A 17 5.62 15.07 -3.91
C GLY A 17 4.17 15.05 -4.36
N GLU A 18 3.66 13.90 -4.80
CA GLU A 18 2.26 13.68 -5.17
C GLU A 18 1.57 12.75 -4.17
N THR A 19 0.42 13.16 -3.65
CA THR A 19 -0.45 12.26 -2.88
C THR A 19 -1.10 11.24 -3.82
N VAL A 20 -0.80 9.96 -3.63
CA VAL A 20 -1.38 8.85 -4.40
C VAL A 20 -2.01 7.82 -3.48
N VAL A 21 -2.92 7.00 -4.02
CA VAL A 21 -3.73 6.06 -3.23
C VAL A 21 -3.42 4.62 -3.61
N LEU A 22 -2.89 3.85 -2.65
CA LEU A 22 -2.74 2.41 -2.76
C LEU A 22 -4.09 1.74 -2.48
N ARG A 23 -4.57 0.92 -3.42
CA ARG A 23 -5.88 0.26 -3.38
C ARG A 23 -5.71 -1.25 -3.23
N PRO A 24 -6.15 -1.84 -2.10
CA PRO A 24 -6.00 -3.27 -1.91
C PRO A 24 -6.85 -4.04 -2.91
N SER A 25 -6.27 -5.08 -3.50
CA SER A 25 -6.96 -5.97 -4.44
C SER A 25 -6.50 -7.41 -4.27
N LEU A 26 -7.34 -8.37 -4.68
CA LEU A 26 -6.96 -9.79 -4.70
C LEU A 26 -5.73 -10.02 -5.60
N MET A 27 -5.64 -9.31 -6.72
CA MET A 27 -4.50 -9.38 -7.63
C MET A 27 -3.21 -8.94 -6.94
N ALA A 28 -3.22 -7.79 -6.26
CA ALA A 28 -2.07 -7.30 -5.51
C ALA A 28 -1.67 -8.28 -4.41
N ALA A 29 -2.64 -8.79 -3.63
CA ALA A 29 -2.38 -9.76 -2.56
C ALA A 29 -1.67 -11.02 -3.09
N GLN A 30 -2.19 -11.58 -4.18
CA GLN A 30 -1.62 -12.76 -4.82
C GLN A 30 -0.22 -12.51 -5.39
N ALA A 31 -0.02 -11.37 -6.05
CA ALA A 31 1.25 -11.02 -6.67
C ALA A 31 2.34 -10.76 -5.61
N ILE A 32 2.06 -9.93 -4.60
CA ILE A 32 2.97 -9.65 -3.48
C ILE A 32 3.33 -10.96 -2.77
N SER A 33 2.32 -11.79 -2.44
CA SER A 33 2.58 -13.05 -1.76
C SER A 33 3.49 -13.98 -2.57
N ARG A 34 3.33 -14.07 -3.89
CA ARG A 34 4.20 -14.91 -4.73
C ARG A 34 5.62 -14.37 -4.83
N GLN A 35 5.77 -13.06 -4.99
CA GLN A 35 7.08 -12.42 -5.18
C GLN A 35 7.91 -12.43 -3.89
N SER A 36 7.28 -12.24 -2.73
CA SER A 36 7.98 -12.13 -1.45
C SER A 36 8.02 -13.43 -0.64
N GLY A 37 7.38 -14.51 -1.10
CA GLY A 37 7.26 -15.75 -0.32
C GLY A 37 6.24 -15.68 0.82
N GLY A 38 5.22 -14.84 0.67
CA GLY A 38 4.15 -14.61 1.65
C GLY A 38 4.07 -13.14 2.12
N ILE A 39 2.90 -12.73 2.59
CA ILE A 39 2.68 -11.34 3.05
C ILE A 39 3.52 -11.02 4.30
N SER A 40 3.67 -11.97 5.23
CA SER A 40 4.52 -11.76 6.42
C SER A 40 5.99 -11.53 6.06
N SER A 41 6.47 -12.17 4.98
CA SER A 41 7.81 -11.94 4.45
C SER A 41 7.93 -10.54 3.84
N ALA A 42 6.93 -10.12 3.04
CA ALA A 42 6.88 -8.77 2.50
C ALA A 42 6.91 -7.69 3.59
N VAL A 43 6.15 -7.86 4.69
CA VAL A 43 6.17 -6.91 5.83
C VAL A 43 7.56 -6.81 6.44
N ARG A 44 8.25 -7.94 6.63
CA ARG A 44 9.62 -7.95 7.16
C ARG A 44 10.61 -7.26 6.21
N SER A 45 10.52 -7.54 4.91
CA SER A 45 11.36 -6.90 3.89
C SER A 45 11.16 -5.38 3.86
N VAL A 46 9.91 -4.90 3.91
CA VAL A 46 9.62 -3.46 4.01
C VAL A 46 10.25 -2.86 5.27
N GLY A 47 10.08 -3.50 6.44
CA GLY A 47 10.72 -3.05 7.68
C GLY A 47 12.26 -3.06 7.65
N ASN A 48 12.85 -3.84 6.75
CA ASN A 48 14.29 -3.91 6.51
C ASN A 48 14.76 -2.98 5.37
N TYR A 49 13.93 -2.05 4.91
CA TYR A 49 14.25 -1.12 3.84
C TYR A 49 14.59 -1.81 2.50
N ASP A 50 13.96 -2.95 2.21
CA ASP A 50 14.11 -3.63 0.93
C ASP A 50 13.46 -2.80 -0.19
N PHE A 51 14.30 -2.16 -1.00
CA PHE A 51 13.88 -1.24 -2.05
C PHE A 51 12.96 -1.90 -3.08
N ASP A 52 13.32 -3.09 -3.56
CA ASP A 52 12.59 -3.77 -4.63
C ASP A 52 11.22 -4.26 -4.15
N VAL A 53 11.15 -4.72 -2.89
CA VAL A 53 9.85 -5.07 -2.29
C VAL A 53 8.97 -3.83 -2.13
N ILE A 54 9.51 -2.70 -1.66
CA ILE A 54 8.73 -1.46 -1.53
C ILE A 54 8.21 -0.99 -2.89
N VAL A 55 9.07 -0.97 -3.92
CA VAL A 55 8.67 -0.63 -5.30
C VAL A 55 7.59 -1.56 -5.82
N SER A 56 7.72 -2.87 -5.61
CA SER A 56 6.72 -3.85 -6.05
C SER A 56 5.37 -3.62 -5.38
N VAL A 57 5.36 -3.40 -4.06
CA VAL A 57 4.12 -3.16 -3.31
C VAL A 57 3.44 -1.86 -3.74
N VAL A 58 4.20 -0.77 -3.92
CA VAL A 58 3.66 0.51 -4.41
C VAL A 58 3.09 0.35 -5.82
N THR A 59 3.81 -0.32 -6.73
CA THR A 59 3.35 -0.58 -8.11
C THR A 59 2.05 -1.35 -8.14
N LEU A 60 1.96 -2.43 -7.35
CA LEU A 60 0.76 -3.27 -7.29
C LEU A 60 -0.40 -2.58 -6.57
N GLY A 61 -0.12 -1.75 -5.57
CA GLY A 61 -1.12 -0.96 -4.86
C GLY A 61 -1.70 0.17 -5.71
N LEU A 62 -0.90 0.78 -6.58
CA LEU A 62 -1.37 1.77 -7.57
C LEU A 62 -2.13 1.10 -8.73
N GLY A 63 -1.94 -0.21 -8.95
CA GLY A 63 -2.43 -0.88 -10.15
C GLY A 63 -1.71 -0.40 -11.42
N ALA A 64 -0.51 0.17 -11.26
CA ALA A 64 0.25 0.78 -12.33
C ALA A 64 0.73 -0.26 -13.34
N THR A 65 0.72 0.10 -14.63
CA THR A 65 1.17 -0.77 -15.72
C THR A 65 1.95 0.03 -16.78
N GLY A 66 2.61 -0.68 -17.70
CA GLY A 66 3.26 -0.04 -18.84
C GLY A 66 4.34 0.97 -18.43
N GLN A 67 4.23 2.21 -18.91
CA GLN A 67 5.20 3.27 -18.62
C GLN A 67 5.09 3.80 -17.18
N GLU A 68 3.88 3.81 -16.61
CA GLU A 68 3.67 4.27 -15.23
C GLU A 68 4.45 3.39 -14.25
N ALA A 69 4.33 2.07 -14.39
CA ALA A 69 5.06 1.11 -13.54
C ALA A 69 6.58 1.28 -13.65
N LYS A 70 7.11 1.67 -14.82
CA LYS A 70 8.54 1.89 -15.02
C LYS A 70 9.06 3.16 -14.34
N ALA A 71 8.20 4.13 -14.06
CA ALA A 71 8.57 5.38 -13.39
C ALA A 71 8.57 5.26 -11.86
N ILE A 72 7.86 4.28 -11.29
CA ILE A 72 7.72 4.11 -9.84
C ILE A 72 9.06 3.92 -9.11
N PRO A 73 10.03 3.13 -9.60
CA PRO A 73 11.32 3.00 -8.92
C PRO A 73 12.00 4.35 -8.70
N GLU A 74 11.98 5.24 -9.70
CA GLU A 74 12.59 6.56 -9.57
C GLU A 74 11.80 7.46 -8.62
N LYS A 75 10.46 7.41 -8.64
CA LYS A 75 9.62 8.13 -7.67
C LYS A 75 9.87 7.67 -6.23
N VAL A 76 9.99 6.36 -6.01
CA VAL A 76 10.33 5.77 -4.70
C VAL A 76 11.71 6.23 -4.25
N TRP A 77 12.69 6.24 -5.14
CA TRP A 77 14.04 6.75 -4.85
C TRP A 77 14.04 8.21 -4.42
N ARG A 78 13.33 9.09 -5.14
CA ARG A 78 13.23 10.52 -4.81
C ARG A 78 12.49 10.80 -3.51
N THR A 79 11.49 9.97 -3.19
CA THR A 79 10.73 10.07 -1.93
C THR A 79 11.57 9.62 -0.74
N GLY A 80 12.36 8.54 -0.91
CA GLY A 80 13.10 7.91 0.19
C GLY A 80 12.27 6.84 0.90
N LEU A 81 12.97 5.80 1.36
CA LEU A 81 12.31 4.61 1.94
C LEU A 81 11.75 4.87 3.34
N THR A 82 12.36 5.78 4.11
CA THR A 82 11.92 6.12 5.48
C THR A 82 10.46 6.57 5.52
N ASP A 83 10.06 7.36 4.53
CA ASP A 83 8.73 7.98 4.46
C ASP A 83 7.68 6.98 3.95
N LEU A 84 8.13 5.93 3.24
CA LEU A 84 7.27 4.91 2.65
C LEU A 84 7.04 3.70 3.57
N ILE A 85 7.94 3.40 4.51
CA ILE A 85 7.83 2.18 5.35
C ILE A 85 6.52 2.11 6.12
N GLY A 86 6.14 3.21 6.77
CA GLY A 86 4.92 3.29 7.58
C GLY A 86 3.67 2.94 6.76
N PRO A 87 3.34 3.74 5.73
CA PRO A 87 2.13 3.49 4.95
C PRO A 87 2.19 2.18 4.13
N VAL A 88 3.35 1.79 3.57
CA VAL A 88 3.46 0.52 2.83
C VAL A 88 3.26 -0.68 3.75
N SER A 89 3.77 -0.62 4.99
CA SER A 89 3.48 -1.64 6.02
C SER A 89 2.00 -1.68 6.37
N THR A 90 1.35 -0.52 6.56
CA THR A 90 -0.09 -0.44 6.79
C THR A 90 -0.87 -1.10 5.64
N TYR A 91 -0.52 -0.78 4.39
CA TYR A 91 -1.13 -1.39 3.21
C TYR A 91 -0.98 -2.92 3.21
N LEU A 92 0.19 -3.45 3.55
CA LEU A 92 0.40 -4.90 3.65
C LEU A 92 -0.43 -5.57 4.74
N THR A 93 -0.63 -4.91 5.90
CA THR A 93 -1.51 -5.44 6.95
C THR A 93 -2.98 -5.44 6.52
N ILE A 94 -3.41 -4.43 5.77
CA ILE A 94 -4.75 -4.37 5.15
C ILE A 94 -4.92 -5.50 4.14
N ILE A 95 -3.91 -5.74 3.29
CA ILE A 95 -3.88 -6.89 2.36
C ILE A 95 -4.01 -8.21 3.13
N ALA A 96 -3.26 -8.38 4.23
CA ALA A 96 -3.34 -9.58 5.07
C ALA A 96 -4.74 -9.78 5.69
N ASN A 97 -5.49 -8.71 5.94
CA ASN A 97 -6.86 -8.73 6.45
C ASN A 97 -7.94 -8.81 5.35
N GLY A 98 -7.55 -9.22 4.14
CA GLY A 98 -8.47 -9.36 3.00
C GLY A 98 -8.91 -8.02 2.41
N GLY A 99 -8.04 -7.01 2.47
CA GLY A 99 -8.29 -5.67 1.93
C GLY A 99 -9.12 -4.75 2.82
N ARG A 100 -9.33 -5.13 4.10
CA ARG A 100 -10.09 -4.34 5.08
C ARG A 100 -9.15 -3.75 6.12
N PRO A 101 -9.45 -2.56 6.65
CA PRO A 101 -8.70 -2.01 7.77
C PRO A 101 -8.78 -2.96 8.97
N MET A 102 -7.71 -3.04 9.77
CA MET A 102 -7.74 -3.81 11.02
C MET A 102 -8.77 -3.18 11.95
N SER A 103 -9.71 -3.98 12.46
CA SER A 103 -10.69 -3.49 13.44
C SER A 103 -9.96 -3.14 14.74
N GLY A 104 -9.78 -1.83 14.98
CA GLY A 104 -9.10 -1.30 16.18
C GLY A 104 -7.96 -0.31 15.92
N GLY A 105 -7.60 -0.04 14.66
CA GLY A 105 -6.70 1.06 14.28
C GLY A 105 -7.50 2.18 13.63
N GLU A 106 -7.18 3.43 14.02
CA GLU A 106 -7.87 4.69 13.69
C GLU A 106 -8.67 4.70 12.39
N GLU A 107 -9.93 5.13 12.53
CA GLU A 107 -10.81 5.53 11.44
C GLU A 107 -10.04 6.47 10.51
N ALA A 108 -9.74 6.00 9.29
CA ALA A 108 -9.32 6.87 8.22
C ALA A 108 -10.34 8.02 8.13
N ALA A 109 -9.87 9.25 8.34
CA ALA A 109 -10.69 10.43 8.45
C ALA A 109 -11.67 10.51 7.27
N ASP A 110 -12.96 10.48 7.58
CA ASP A 110 -14.06 10.63 6.63
C ASP A 110 -14.05 12.08 6.08
N PRO A 111 -13.75 12.32 4.79
CA PRO A 111 -13.76 13.68 4.24
C PRO A 111 -15.17 14.20 3.95
N GLN A 112 -16.25 13.53 4.34
CA GLN A 112 -17.61 14.00 4.08
C GLN A 112 -18.48 14.09 5.34
N LYS A 113 -18.30 15.19 6.08
CA LYS A 113 -19.43 15.90 6.70
C LYS A 113 -19.20 17.41 6.67
N LYS A 114 -19.66 18.04 5.59
CA LYS A 114 -20.11 19.43 5.60
C LYS A 114 -21.55 19.44 5.11
N GLU A 115 -22.48 19.46 6.05
CA GLU A 115 -23.80 20.10 5.94
C GLU A 115 -24.14 20.73 7.29
#